data_AF-A0A9K3KME8-F1
#
_entry.id   AF-A0A9K3KME8-F1
#
_cell.length_a   1.000
_cell.length_b   1.000
_cell.length_c   1.000
_cell.angle_alpha   90.00
_cell.angle_beta   90.00
_cell.angle_gamma   90.00
#
_symmetry.space_group_name_H-M   'P 1'
#
loop_
_entity.id
_entity.type
_entity.pdbx_description
1 polymer ?
#
loop_
_entity_poly.entity_id
_entity_poly.type
_entity_poly.pdbx_seq_one_letter_code
_entity_poly.pdbx_strand_id
1 'polypeptide(L)'
;MNIAGENTSAEEDSESPLAKRARTSPSNSRDDTLPQELQGLTEKDYSRIISVEVVLDKDHSAHGFEKGETYSMAMSVASKDGNQPAIDISKLHLSKLRRFARNFGMKMTSKMPSAVIRIHLAKNARIASILDVNKVRSVTSHDKRKQNTIVRLVNVLFSERFISGLKNWNDRRTWGDHEIGVGGNNMGRYFVQIHSAMYGLDDGDNENRLDSSDAEDEDDSLVWECTANANDPYALLNRFEERTDVDQEKIKLYYTLADLNPGHYMKMRPEHLQKWTNELLRARKKVLGYMKQSGEHNADIYNFVRIALQRTCNVKNLGEFPLYYFCMKAESVPDFDKKCLPAMDANLKGDTTLVFGKDDEVSVITGGHDTSLSKQEDSMQKMASSLELIQQSVSISSVAAAAASQQELRVSRMKEAEMLERRLGQSEGFPLRPNVRARMQAYLNKIYDELYGPAQAE
;
A
#
# COMPACT_ATOMS: atom_id res chain seq x y z
N MET A 1 -5.62 -85.51 -23.77
CA MET A 1 -5.51 -84.69 -22.54
C MET A 1 -6.33 -83.44 -22.84
N ASN A 2 -7.66 -83.34 -22.65
CA ASN A 2 -8.52 -83.50 -21.46
C ASN A 2 -7.85 -82.90 -20.20
N ILE A 3 -8.43 -81.93 -19.49
CA ILE A 3 -9.83 -81.82 -19.01
C ILE A 3 -10.30 -80.36 -18.89
N ALA A 4 -11.61 -80.16 -19.13
CA ALA A 4 -12.44 -78.97 -18.90
C ALA A 4 -13.10 -78.95 -17.50
N GLY A 5 -13.71 -77.83 -17.11
CA GLY A 5 -14.68 -77.73 -16.00
C GLY A 5 -14.88 -76.26 -15.60
N GLU A 6 -15.89 -75.51 -16.05
CA GLU A 6 -17.34 -75.53 -15.76
C GLU A 6 -17.74 -75.24 -14.30
N ASN A 7 -18.36 -74.06 -14.14
CA ASN A 7 -19.54 -73.66 -13.34
C ASN A 7 -19.70 -74.12 -11.88
N THR A 8 -20.02 -73.17 -10.99
CA THR A 8 -21.40 -73.00 -10.46
C THR A 8 -21.53 -71.77 -9.55
N SER A 9 -22.67 -71.11 -9.72
CA SER A 9 -23.27 -70.06 -8.90
C SER A 9 -23.88 -70.61 -7.60
N ALA A 10 -23.83 -69.84 -6.51
CA ALA A 10 -24.82 -69.92 -5.44
C ALA A 10 -24.95 -68.55 -4.75
N GLU A 11 -26.21 -68.15 -4.56
CA GLU A 11 -26.72 -66.99 -3.85
C GLU A 11 -26.35 -67.01 -2.36
N GLU A 12 -26.24 -65.84 -1.70
CA GLU A 12 -26.86 -65.58 -0.39
C GLU A 12 -26.70 -64.11 0.06
N ASP A 13 -27.83 -63.59 0.58
CA ASP A 13 -27.99 -62.66 1.70
C ASP A 13 -27.71 -61.15 1.61
N SER A 14 -28.82 -60.45 1.37
CA SER A 14 -29.45 -59.47 2.28
C SER A 14 -28.55 -58.48 3.05
N GLU A 15 -28.56 -57.21 2.62
CA GLU A 15 -28.43 -56.08 3.55
C GLU A 15 -29.29 -54.89 3.10
N SER A 16 -30.17 -54.45 3.99
CA SER A 16 -31.15 -53.39 3.75
C SER A 16 -30.49 -52.02 3.59
N PRO A 17 -30.95 -51.14 2.67
CA PRO A 17 -30.50 -49.77 2.64
C PRO A 17 -31.18 -48.97 3.77
N LEU A 18 -30.40 -48.61 4.78
CA LEU A 18 -30.70 -47.57 5.76
C LEU A 18 -31.19 -46.30 5.05
N ALA A 19 -32.50 -46.08 5.10
CA ALA A 19 -33.13 -44.84 4.66
C ALA A 19 -32.56 -43.67 5.47
N LYS A 20 -31.65 -42.90 4.85
CA LYS A 20 -31.24 -41.57 5.32
C LYS A 20 -32.48 -40.68 5.33
N ARG A 21 -33.21 -40.67 6.45
CA ARG A 21 -34.24 -39.68 6.75
C ARG A 21 -33.58 -38.30 6.66
N ALA A 22 -33.77 -37.65 5.51
CA ALA A 22 -33.51 -36.23 5.35
C ALA A 22 -34.36 -35.50 6.41
N ARG A 23 -33.72 -35.05 7.49
CA ARG A 23 -34.31 -34.09 8.42
C ARG A 23 -34.51 -32.80 7.63
N THR A 24 -35.66 -32.68 6.97
CA THR A 24 -36.22 -31.41 6.52
C THR A 24 -36.47 -30.59 7.77
N SER A 25 -35.44 -29.85 8.19
CA SER A 25 -35.58 -28.85 9.23
C SER A 25 -36.63 -27.85 8.74
N PRO A 26 -37.67 -27.54 9.53
CA PRO A 26 -38.70 -26.61 9.11
C PRO A 26 -38.03 -25.30 8.73
N SER A 27 -38.19 -24.91 7.47
CA SER A 27 -37.68 -23.65 6.94
C SER A 27 -38.49 -22.52 7.57
N ASN A 28 -38.13 -22.16 8.80
CA ASN A 28 -38.42 -20.85 9.35
C ASN A 28 -37.66 -19.86 8.46
N SER A 29 -38.28 -19.45 7.35
CA SER A 29 -37.86 -18.33 6.52
C SER A 29 -38.09 -17.06 7.33
N ARG A 30 -37.33 -16.91 8.43
CA ARG A 30 -37.12 -15.63 9.08
C ARG A 30 -36.61 -14.73 7.98
N ASP A 31 -37.38 -13.68 7.73
CA ASP A 31 -37.12 -12.68 6.72
C ASP A 31 -35.67 -12.18 6.84
N ASP A 32 -34.78 -12.74 6.02
CA ASP A 32 -33.34 -12.48 6.00
C ASP A 32 -33.01 -11.24 5.13
N THR A 33 -34.03 -10.43 4.86
CA THR A 33 -33.87 -9.12 4.25
C THR A 33 -33.23 -8.15 5.25
N LEU A 34 -32.27 -7.39 4.75
CA LEU A 34 -31.72 -6.26 5.49
C LEU A 34 -32.79 -5.17 5.62
N PRO A 35 -32.82 -4.40 6.73
CA PRO A 35 -33.59 -3.15 6.78
C PRO A 35 -33.32 -2.31 5.52
N GLN A 36 -34.36 -1.72 4.94
CA GLN A 36 -34.30 -1.05 3.64
C GLN A 36 -33.23 0.04 3.60
N GLU A 37 -33.00 0.71 4.71
CA GLU A 37 -32.03 1.79 4.89
C GLU A 37 -30.58 1.31 4.88
N LEU A 38 -30.35 0.02 5.18
CA LEU A 38 -29.05 -0.64 5.10
C LEU A 38 -28.83 -1.33 3.75
N GLN A 39 -29.88 -1.44 2.92
CA GLN A 39 -29.76 -1.98 1.56
C GLN A 39 -29.06 -0.95 0.67
N GLY A 40 -28.09 -1.40 -0.13
CA GLY A 40 -27.37 -0.54 -1.06
C GLY A 40 -26.20 0.26 -0.48
N LEU A 41 -25.96 0.19 0.83
CA LEU A 41 -24.73 0.75 1.42
C LEU A 41 -23.51 -0.06 0.99
N THR A 42 -22.48 0.61 0.50
CA THR A 42 -21.27 0.00 -0.06
C THR A 42 -19.99 0.53 0.58
N GLU A 43 -18.83 0.12 0.09
CA GLU A 43 -17.52 0.69 0.49
C GLU A 43 -17.44 2.23 0.38
N LYS A 44 -18.29 2.87 -0.44
CA LYS A 44 -18.34 4.34 -0.53
C LYS A 44 -18.99 5.00 0.68
N ASP A 45 -19.74 4.23 1.47
CA ASP A 45 -20.52 4.71 2.60
C ASP A 45 -19.83 4.47 3.95
N TYR A 46 -18.53 4.14 3.95
CA TYR A 46 -17.78 3.89 5.19
C TYR A 46 -17.80 5.08 6.17
N SER A 47 -17.90 6.31 5.67
CA SER A 47 -18.03 7.52 6.49
C SER A 47 -19.31 7.56 7.33
N ARG A 48 -20.30 6.73 7.01
CA ARG A 48 -21.56 6.62 7.75
C ARG A 48 -21.48 5.63 8.92
N ILE A 49 -20.43 4.82 9.02
CA ILE A 49 -20.26 3.85 10.10
C ILE A 49 -19.81 4.59 11.37
N ILE A 50 -20.61 4.49 12.43
CA ILE A 50 -20.30 5.03 13.75
C ILE A 50 -19.70 3.90 14.59
N SER A 51 -18.48 4.13 15.10
CA SER A 51 -17.73 3.15 15.87
C SER A 51 -17.55 3.61 17.31
N VAL A 52 -17.48 2.66 18.25
CA VAL A 52 -17.25 2.91 19.68
C VAL A 52 -16.14 1.98 20.15
N GLU A 53 -15.28 2.45 21.04
CA GLU A 53 -14.24 1.63 21.67
C GLU A 53 -14.87 0.69 22.70
N VAL A 54 -14.59 -0.62 22.56
CA VAL A 54 -15.17 -1.68 23.39
C VAL A 54 -14.06 -2.64 23.82
N VAL A 55 -14.05 -3.00 25.10
CA VAL A 55 -13.20 -4.07 25.62
C VAL A 55 -13.82 -5.42 25.29
N LEU A 56 -13.08 -6.32 24.63
CA LEU A 56 -13.60 -7.64 24.31
C LEU A 56 -13.77 -8.52 25.54
N ASP A 57 -14.99 -9.03 25.73
CA ASP A 57 -15.35 -9.94 26.84
C ASP A 57 -14.99 -11.40 26.55
N LYS A 58 -14.83 -11.75 25.28
CA LYS A 58 -14.57 -13.11 24.78
C LYS A 58 -13.32 -13.17 23.93
N ASP A 59 -12.65 -14.31 23.99
CA ASP A 59 -11.49 -14.57 23.16
C ASP A 59 -11.92 -14.88 21.72
N HIS A 60 -11.28 -14.17 20.79
CA HIS A 60 -11.46 -14.28 19.35
C HIS A 60 -10.09 -14.43 18.66
N SER A 61 -9.10 -15.02 19.34
CA SER A 61 -7.72 -15.25 18.89
C SER A 61 -7.62 -15.93 17.52
N ALA A 62 -8.54 -16.84 17.18
CA ALA A 62 -8.65 -17.44 15.84
C ALA A 62 -8.85 -16.43 14.69
N HIS A 63 -9.21 -15.19 15.02
CA HIS A 63 -9.37 -14.06 14.12
C HIS A 63 -8.40 -12.90 14.43
N GLY A 64 -7.44 -13.11 15.33
CA GLY A 64 -6.45 -12.11 15.74
C GLY A 64 -6.99 -11.04 16.69
N PHE A 65 -7.98 -11.37 17.52
CA PHE A 65 -8.53 -10.45 18.53
C PHE A 65 -8.53 -11.09 19.91
N GLU A 66 -7.85 -10.47 20.86
CA GLU A 66 -7.65 -11.02 22.21
C GLU A 66 -8.69 -10.50 23.21
N LYS A 67 -9.02 -11.34 24.19
CA LYS A 67 -9.92 -10.96 25.29
C LYS A 67 -9.24 -9.92 26.19
N GLY A 68 -9.99 -8.90 26.60
CA GLY A 68 -9.51 -7.85 27.50
C GLY A 68 -8.84 -6.68 26.79
N GLU A 69 -8.58 -6.79 25.48
CA GLU A 69 -8.10 -5.68 24.67
C GLU A 69 -9.25 -4.77 24.21
N THR A 70 -8.92 -3.49 24.01
CA THR A 70 -9.86 -2.46 23.53
C THR A 70 -9.80 -2.37 22.02
N TYR A 71 -10.96 -2.47 21.37
CA TYR A 71 -11.08 -2.33 19.92
C TYR A 71 -12.21 -1.38 19.53
N SER A 72 -12.00 -0.68 18.42
CA SER A 72 -13.06 0.07 17.76
C SER A 72 -14.06 -0.91 17.13
N MET A 73 -15.34 -0.79 17.50
CA MET A 73 -16.41 -1.68 17.05
C MET A 73 -17.54 -0.88 16.42
N ALA A 74 -18.00 -1.28 15.23
CA ALA A 74 -19.08 -0.60 14.53
C ALA A 74 -20.43 -0.85 15.22
N MET A 75 -21.06 0.20 15.75
CA MET A 75 -22.27 0.09 16.57
C MET A 75 -23.52 0.56 15.84
N SER A 76 -23.41 1.60 15.01
CA SER A 76 -24.54 2.15 14.27
C SER A 76 -24.12 2.71 12.91
N VAL A 77 -25.12 3.02 12.08
CA VAL A 77 -24.94 3.66 10.78
C VAL A 77 -25.75 4.94 10.74
N ALA A 78 -25.09 6.07 10.44
CA ALA A 78 -25.76 7.35 10.27
C ALA A 78 -26.75 7.29 9.09
N SER A 79 -27.94 7.88 9.25
CA SER A 79 -28.89 8.00 8.14
C SER A 79 -28.35 8.94 7.06
N LYS A 80 -28.77 8.71 5.82
CA LYS A 80 -28.34 9.51 4.66
C LYS A 80 -28.85 10.95 4.76
N ASP A 81 -30.06 11.10 5.29
CA ASP A 81 -30.78 12.38 5.27
C ASP A 81 -30.51 13.23 6.53
N GLY A 82 -29.67 12.75 7.46
CA GLY A 82 -29.36 13.42 8.74
C GLY A 82 -30.52 13.53 9.74
N ASN A 83 -31.77 13.48 9.26
CA ASN A 83 -32.98 13.67 10.06
C ASN A 83 -33.51 12.40 10.73
N GLN A 84 -33.05 11.23 10.30
CA GLN A 84 -33.43 9.97 10.92
C GLN A 84 -32.37 9.52 11.94
N PRO A 85 -32.79 8.87 13.04
CA PRO A 85 -31.85 8.33 14.02
C PRO A 85 -30.90 7.33 13.37
N ALA A 86 -29.67 7.26 13.89
CA ALA A 86 -28.70 6.27 13.45
C ALA A 86 -29.25 4.85 13.68
N ILE A 87 -29.03 3.98 12.72
CA ILE A 87 -29.52 2.61 12.76
C ILE A 87 -28.54 1.76 13.55
N ASP A 88 -29.01 1.21 14.66
CA ASP A 88 -28.22 0.37 15.55
C ASP A 88 -27.97 -1.01 14.91
N ILE A 89 -26.78 -1.20 14.37
CA ILE A 89 -26.37 -2.48 13.75
C ILE A 89 -25.98 -3.53 14.79
N SER A 90 -25.82 -3.15 16.07
CA SER A 90 -25.52 -4.09 17.15
C SER A 90 -26.68 -5.04 17.43
N LYS A 91 -27.91 -4.59 17.13
CA LYS A 91 -29.18 -5.33 17.25
C LYS A 91 -29.49 -6.24 16.06
N LEU A 92 -28.70 -6.19 14.98
CA LEU A 92 -28.92 -7.06 13.83
C LEU A 92 -28.63 -8.52 14.19
N HIS A 93 -29.52 -9.41 13.72
CA HIS A 93 -29.23 -10.84 13.73
C HIS A 93 -27.97 -11.13 12.90
N LEU A 94 -27.20 -12.16 13.29
CA LEU A 94 -25.90 -12.47 12.69
C LEU A 94 -25.97 -12.71 11.17
N SER A 95 -27.04 -13.33 10.67
CA SER A 95 -27.24 -13.53 9.22
C SER A 95 -27.33 -12.19 8.47
N LYS A 96 -28.13 -11.24 8.99
CA LYS A 96 -28.27 -9.88 8.46
C LYS A 96 -26.94 -9.13 8.56
N LEU A 97 -26.25 -9.18 9.69
CA LEU A 97 -24.93 -8.54 9.86
C LEU A 97 -23.89 -9.07 8.86
N ARG A 98 -23.86 -10.38 8.59
CA ARG A 98 -22.99 -10.99 7.57
C ARG A 98 -23.35 -10.53 6.16
N ARG A 99 -24.64 -10.34 5.85
CA ARG A 99 -25.10 -9.78 4.59
C ARG A 99 -24.70 -8.31 4.47
N PHE A 100 -24.89 -7.52 5.52
CA PHE A 100 -24.48 -6.13 5.60
C PHE A 100 -22.97 -5.97 5.36
N ALA A 101 -22.15 -6.74 6.08
CA ALA A 101 -20.70 -6.73 5.91
C ALA A 101 -20.23 -7.09 4.48
N ARG A 102 -20.96 -7.97 3.79
CA ARG A 102 -20.66 -8.31 2.39
C ARG A 102 -20.91 -7.14 1.44
N ASN A 103 -21.87 -6.25 1.72
CA ASN A 103 -22.08 -5.07 0.89
C ASN A 103 -20.86 -4.10 0.94
N PHE A 104 -20.09 -4.15 2.03
CA PHE A 104 -18.82 -3.43 2.22
C PHE A 104 -17.59 -4.23 1.73
N GLY A 105 -17.79 -5.26 0.91
CA GLY A 105 -16.71 -6.04 0.30
C GLY A 105 -16.01 -7.04 1.23
N MET A 106 -16.49 -7.24 2.46
CA MET A 106 -15.90 -8.20 3.39
C MET A 106 -16.12 -9.65 2.90
N LYS A 107 -15.03 -10.43 2.86
CA LYS A 107 -15.03 -11.85 2.51
C LYS A 107 -15.04 -12.72 3.78
N MET A 108 -15.41 -13.98 3.64
CA MET A 108 -15.35 -14.99 4.72
C MET A 108 -16.19 -14.67 5.98
N THR A 109 -17.22 -13.83 5.86
CA THR A 109 -18.08 -13.44 6.99
C THR A 109 -18.88 -14.60 7.57
N SER A 110 -19.04 -15.70 6.84
CA SER A 110 -19.79 -16.90 7.25
C SER A 110 -19.23 -17.60 8.48
N LYS A 111 -17.92 -17.49 8.74
CA LYS A 111 -17.26 -18.10 9.91
C LYS A 111 -17.02 -17.12 11.05
N MET A 112 -17.20 -15.81 10.81
CA MET A 112 -16.89 -14.78 11.79
C MET A 112 -18.03 -14.62 12.82
N PRO A 113 -17.70 -14.47 14.12
CA PRO A 113 -18.63 -13.99 15.15
C PRO A 113 -19.10 -12.55 14.91
N SER A 114 -20.21 -12.16 15.55
CA SER A 114 -20.80 -10.82 15.42
C SER A 114 -19.82 -9.70 15.82
N ALA A 115 -19.14 -9.85 16.95
CA ALA A 115 -18.16 -8.88 17.44
C ALA A 115 -17.01 -8.69 16.43
N VAL A 116 -16.43 -9.78 15.94
CA VAL A 116 -15.37 -9.79 14.93
C VAL A 116 -15.78 -9.05 13.65
N ILE A 117 -17.01 -9.28 13.16
CA ILE A 117 -17.52 -8.57 11.97
C ILE A 117 -17.60 -7.06 12.23
N ARG A 118 -18.10 -6.64 13.39
CA ARG A 118 -18.22 -5.22 13.74
C ARG A 118 -16.87 -4.54 13.94
N ILE A 119 -15.88 -5.23 14.49
CA ILE A 119 -14.50 -4.72 14.62
C ILE A 119 -13.88 -4.52 13.23
N HIS A 120 -14.03 -5.50 12.33
CA HIS A 120 -13.54 -5.34 10.96
C HIS A 120 -14.23 -4.20 10.19
N LEU A 121 -15.55 -4.03 10.37
CA LEU A 121 -16.27 -2.89 9.77
C LEU A 121 -15.73 -1.55 10.27
N ALA A 122 -15.53 -1.39 11.59
CA ALA A 122 -14.97 -0.18 12.17
C ALA A 122 -13.53 0.06 11.69
N LYS A 123 -12.69 -0.98 11.67
CA LYS A 123 -11.32 -0.91 11.15
C LYS A 123 -11.30 -0.44 9.68
N ASN A 124 -12.16 -1.00 8.84
CA ASN A 124 -12.24 -0.60 7.43
C ASN A 124 -12.79 0.82 7.26
N ALA A 125 -13.76 1.23 8.09
CA ALA A 125 -14.29 2.59 8.09
C ALA A 125 -13.22 3.62 8.46
N ARG A 126 -12.41 3.33 9.49
CA ARG A 126 -11.27 4.15 9.89
C ARG A 126 -10.24 4.27 8.78
N ILE A 127 -9.88 3.14 8.14
CA ILE A 127 -8.96 3.16 6.99
C ILE A 127 -9.52 4.01 5.85
N ALA A 128 -10.81 3.87 5.53
CA ALA A 128 -11.45 4.67 4.48
C ALA A 128 -11.44 6.17 4.81
N SER A 129 -11.71 6.55 6.06
CA SER A 129 -11.63 7.94 6.51
C SER A 129 -10.21 8.51 6.39
N ILE A 130 -9.18 7.75 6.80
CA ILE A 130 -7.78 8.17 6.65
C ILE A 130 -7.43 8.37 5.17
N LEU A 131 -7.86 7.46 4.29
CA LEU A 131 -7.62 7.58 2.85
C LEU A 131 -8.31 8.82 2.25
N ASP A 132 -9.54 9.11 2.67
CA ASP A 132 -10.31 10.27 2.19
C ASP A 132 -9.69 11.60 2.62
N VAL A 133 -9.32 11.73 3.90
CA VAL A 133 -8.62 12.91 4.45
C VAL A 133 -7.31 13.18 3.68
N ASN A 134 -6.59 12.11 3.34
CA ASN A 134 -5.33 12.21 2.60
C ASN A 134 -5.50 12.33 1.08
N LYS A 135 -6.74 12.41 0.57
CA LYS A 135 -7.07 12.41 -0.87
C LYS A 135 -6.42 11.23 -1.64
N VAL A 136 -6.17 10.12 -0.94
CA VAL A 136 -5.62 8.90 -1.55
C VAL A 136 -6.78 8.17 -2.20
N ARG A 137 -6.77 8.08 -3.54
CA ARG A 137 -7.80 7.33 -4.27
C ARG A 137 -7.92 5.92 -3.71
N SER A 138 -9.15 5.52 -3.36
CA SER A 138 -9.45 4.16 -2.94
C SER A 138 -9.05 3.19 -4.06
N VAL A 139 -7.93 2.51 -3.88
CA VAL A 139 -7.42 1.56 -4.85
C VAL A 139 -8.41 0.39 -4.91
N THR A 140 -8.86 -0.02 -6.09
CA THR A 140 -9.80 -1.15 -6.24
C THR A 140 -9.20 -2.41 -5.62
N SER A 141 -10.02 -3.38 -5.21
CA SER A 141 -9.51 -4.66 -4.68
C SER A 141 -8.59 -5.40 -5.68
N HIS A 142 -8.75 -5.15 -6.98
CA HIS A 142 -7.84 -5.65 -8.01
C HIS A 142 -6.51 -4.90 -8.01
N ASP A 143 -6.54 -3.56 -8.02
CA ASP A 143 -5.34 -2.74 -8.04
C ASP A 143 -4.53 -2.88 -6.74
N LYS A 144 -5.19 -3.09 -5.59
CA LYS A 144 -4.52 -3.40 -4.31
C LYS A 144 -3.76 -4.71 -4.41
N ARG A 145 -4.41 -5.77 -4.92
CA ARG A 145 -3.76 -7.07 -5.13
C ARG A 145 -2.59 -6.95 -6.09
N LYS A 146 -2.76 -6.18 -7.17
CA LYS A 146 -1.69 -5.92 -8.14
C LYS A 146 -0.49 -5.22 -7.48
N GLN A 147 -0.72 -4.11 -6.76
CA GLN A 147 0.34 -3.38 -6.06
C GLN A 147 1.04 -4.28 -5.04
N ASN A 148 0.29 -5.04 -4.23
CA ASN A 148 0.86 -6.01 -3.29
C ASN A 148 1.70 -7.07 -3.99
N THR A 149 1.27 -7.56 -5.16
CA THR A 149 2.04 -8.54 -5.95
C THR A 149 3.34 -7.93 -6.46
N ILE A 150 3.33 -6.68 -6.91
CA ILE A 150 4.56 -5.98 -7.34
C ILE A 150 5.48 -5.77 -6.15
N VAL A 151 4.98 -5.36 -4.98
CA VAL A 151 5.78 -5.18 -3.76
C VAL A 151 6.43 -6.51 -3.33
N ARG A 152 5.68 -7.61 -3.36
CA ARG A 152 6.22 -8.95 -3.11
C ARG A 152 7.30 -9.33 -4.12
N LEU A 153 7.09 -9.02 -5.40
CA LEU A 153 8.11 -9.20 -6.44
C LEU A 153 9.37 -8.39 -6.11
N VAL A 154 9.25 -7.13 -5.69
CA VAL A 154 10.39 -6.31 -5.25
C VAL A 154 11.11 -6.98 -4.08
N ASN A 155 10.40 -7.47 -3.06
CA ASN A 155 11.03 -8.18 -1.93
C ASN A 155 11.84 -9.39 -2.40
N VAL A 156 11.29 -10.21 -3.30
CA VAL A 156 11.99 -11.39 -3.84
C VAL A 156 13.19 -10.97 -4.69
N LEU A 157 13.03 -9.99 -5.57
CA LEU A 157 14.10 -9.47 -6.45
C LEU A 157 15.31 -8.95 -5.66
N PHE A 158 15.06 -8.35 -4.50
CA PHE A 158 16.09 -7.78 -3.63
C PHE A 158 16.51 -8.70 -2.48
N SER A 159 16.08 -9.96 -2.47
CA SER A 159 16.61 -10.94 -1.52
C SER A 159 18.03 -11.34 -1.90
N GLU A 160 18.79 -11.81 -0.92
CA GLU A 160 20.20 -12.24 -1.10
C GLU A 160 20.34 -13.28 -2.21
N ARG A 161 19.37 -14.20 -2.35
CA ARG A 161 19.36 -15.24 -3.38
C ARG A 161 19.25 -14.69 -4.80
N PHE A 162 18.48 -13.61 -5.01
CA PHE A 162 18.12 -13.16 -6.36
C PHE A 162 18.83 -11.87 -6.80
N ILE A 163 19.35 -11.06 -5.88
CA ILE A 163 19.91 -9.74 -6.22
C ILE A 163 21.09 -9.81 -7.19
N SER A 164 21.93 -10.84 -7.09
CA SER A 164 23.04 -11.07 -8.03
C SER A 164 22.53 -11.41 -9.43
N GLY A 165 21.49 -12.25 -9.51
CA GLY A 165 20.81 -12.58 -10.76
C GLY A 165 20.15 -11.36 -11.40
N LEU A 166 19.53 -10.48 -10.60
CA LEU A 166 18.94 -9.23 -11.07
C LEU A 166 19.99 -8.29 -11.68
N LYS A 167 21.14 -8.11 -11.01
CA LYS A 167 22.27 -7.30 -11.50
C LYS A 167 22.77 -7.85 -12.84
N ASN A 168 23.08 -9.15 -12.88
CA ASN A 168 23.59 -9.83 -14.07
C ASN A 168 22.59 -9.84 -15.23
N TRP A 169 21.30 -9.97 -14.93
CA TRP A 169 20.24 -9.94 -15.93
C TRP A 169 20.17 -8.58 -16.64
N ASN A 170 20.34 -7.50 -15.89
CA ASN A 170 20.35 -6.19 -16.50
C ASN A 170 21.61 -6.00 -17.36
N ASP A 171 22.80 -6.41 -16.89
CA ASP A 171 24.07 -6.29 -17.64
C ASP A 171 24.05 -7.00 -19.00
N ARG A 172 23.44 -8.19 -19.08
CA ARG A 172 23.48 -9.07 -20.26
C ARG A 172 22.38 -8.82 -21.28
N ARG A 173 21.59 -7.75 -21.11
CA ARG A 173 20.40 -7.51 -21.92
C ARG A 173 20.79 -7.12 -23.35
N THR A 174 20.88 -8.11 -24.24
CA THR A 174 21.07 -7.87 -25.67
C THR A 174 19.71 -7.69 -26.35
N TRP A 175 19.68 -6.99 -27.49
CA TRP A 175 18.45 -6.73 -28.23
C TRP A 175 17.74 -8.03 -28.65
N GLY A 176 18.50 -9.11 -28.90
CA GLY A 176 17.97 -10.43 -29.25
C GLY A 176 17.24 -11.17 -28.13
N ASP A 177 17.50 -10.84 -26.86
CA ASP A 177 16.80 -11.44 -25.72
C ASP A 177 15.33 -10.99 -25.61
N HIS A 178 14.93 -9.97 -26.38
CA HIS A 178 13.55 -9.52 -26.47
C HIS A 178 12.68 -10.40 -27.39
N GLU A 179 13.29 -11.21 -28.27
CA GLU A 179 12.57 -11.95 -29.31
C GLU A 179 12.49 -13.46 -29.06
N ILE A 180 13.36 -14.02 -28.20
CA ILE A 180 13.42 -15.48 -28.00
C ILE A 180 12.51 -15.90 -26.83
N GLY A 181 11.50 -16.71 -27.16
CA GLY A 181 10.54 -17.27 -26.21
C GLY A 181 11.16 -18.14 -25.11
N VAL A 182 10.36 -18.35 -24.05
CA VAL A 182 10.66 -18.84 -22.69
C VAL A 182 11.43 -20.19 -22.57
N GLY A 183 11.69 -20.90 -23.67
CA GLY A 183 12.12 -22.30 -23.64
C GLY A 183 13.62 -22.60 -23.48
N GLY A 184 14.53 -21.67 -23.79
CA GLY A 184 15.97 -21.99 -23.90
C GLY A 184 16.94 -21.13 -23.07
N ASN A 185 16.56 -19.92 -22.69
CA ASN A 185 17.51 -18.97 -22.11
C ASN A 185 17.57 -19.09 -20.58
N ASN A 186 18.77 -18.95 -20.02
CA ASN A 186 19.02 -18.86 -18.56
C ASN A 186 18.09 -17.85 -17.86
N MET A 187 17.58 -16.86 -18.59
CA MET A 187 16.63 -15.86 -18.10
C MET A 187 15.22 -16.40 -17.82
N GLY A 188 14.74 -17.37 -18.60
CA GLY A 188 13.47 -18.03 -18.31
C GLY A 188 13.55 -18.76 -16.97
N ARG A 189 14.67 -19.46 -16.71
CA ARG A 189 14.92 -20.15 -15.44
C ARG A 189 14.96 -19.18 -14.25
N TYR A 190 15.60 -18.03 -14.40
CA TYR A 190 15.66 -17.01 -13.34
C TYR A 190 14.25 -16.55 -12.89
N PHE A 191 13.37 -16.23 -13.83
CA PHE A 191 12.00 -15.81 -13.48
C PHE A 191 11.10 -16.96 -13.02
N VAL A 192 11.39 -18.21 -13.40
CA VAL A 192 10.76 -19.39 -12.81
C VAL A 192 11.16 -19.54 -11.33
N GLN A 193 12.43 -19.33 -10.98
CA GLN A 193 12.88 -19.38 -9.58
C GLN A 193 12.28 -18.24 -8.75
N ILE A 194 12.22 -17.01 -9.30
CA ILE A 194 11.50 -15.89 -8.65
C ILE A 194 10.03 -16.26 -8.43
N HIS A 195 9.38 -16.86 -9.44
CA HIS A 195 8.00 -17.28 -9.34
C HIS A 195 7.81 -18.30 -8.21
N SER A 196 8.67 -19.33 -8.11
CA SER A 196 8.64 -20.30 -7.01
C SER A 196 8.76 -19.60 -5.66
N ALA A 197 9.75 -18.71 -5.50
CA ALA A 197 9.98 -17.96 -4.26
C ALA A 197 8.84 -16.99 -3.89
N MET A 198 8.21 -16.36 -4.88
CA MET A 198 7.08 -15.44 -4.65
C MET A 198 5.88 -16.14 -4.01
N TYR A 199 5.59 -17.37 -4.44
CA TYR A 199 4.38 -18.10 -4.03
C TYR A 199 4.64 -19.23 -3.04
N GLY A 200 5.87 -19.38 -2.55
CA GLY A 200 6.24 -20.47 -1.64
C GLY A 200 5.98 -21.84 -2.26
N LEU A 201 6.18 -21.96 -3.57
CA LEU A 201 6.21 -23.25 -4.23
C LEU A 201 7.60 -23.80 -3.93
N ASP A 202 7.73 -24.50 -2.81
CA ASP A 202 9.01 -25.07 -2.37
C ASP A 202 9.68 -25.79 -3.54
N ASP A 203 10.92 -25.39 -3.83
CA ASP A 203 11.85 -26.07 -4.73
C ASP A 203 12.38 -27.37 -4.07
N GLY A 204 11.50 -28.13 -3.40
CA GLY A 204 11.83 -29.45 -2.88
C GLY A 204 12.38 -30.29 -4.04
N ASP A 205 13.68 -30.57 -4.00
CA ASP A 205 14.43 -31.50 -4.85
C ASP A 205 15.09 -30.98 -6.14
N ASN A 206 15.18 -29.67 -6.41
CA ASN A 206 15.81 -29.20 -7.68
C ASN A 206 17.17 -28.49 -7.55
N GLU A 207 17.77 -28.41 -6.36
CA GLU A 207 19.08 -27.78 -6.16
C GLU A 207 20.28 -28.63 -6.63
N ASN A 208 20.10 -29.90 -7.00
CA ASN A 208 21.21 -30.80 -7.39
C ASN A 208 21.53 -30.85 -8.91
N ARG A 209 21.22 -29.80 -9.70
CA ARG A 209 21.44 -29.85 -11.16
C ARG A 209 22.00 -28.59 -11.81
N LEU A 210 22.79 -27.82 -11.08
CA LEU A 210 23.77 -26.92 -11.69
C LEU A 210 25.16 -27.51 -11.50
N ASP A 211 25.46 -28.45 -12.39
CA ASP A 211 26.76 -29.06 -12.59
C ASP A 211 27.78 -27.95 -12.87
N SER A 212 28.66 -27.74 -11.89
CA SER A 212 29.87 -26.96 -11.99
C SER A 212 30.86 -27.71 -12.88
N SER A 213 31.21 -27.12 -14.01
CA SER A 213 32.50 -27.40 -14.65
C SER A 213 33.28 -26.09 -14.77
N ASP A 214 34.47 -26.14 -14.17
CA ASP A 214 35.63 -25.30 -14.41
C ASP A 214 35.52 -23.78 -14.16
N ALA A 215 35.86 -23.40 -12.92
CA ALA A 215 36.79 -22.31 -12.66
C ALA A 215 37.34 -22.49 -11.23
N GLU A 216 38.47 -23.18 -11.12
CA GLU A 216 39.39 -22.95 -10.01
C GLU A 216 39.95 -21.54 -10.19
N ASP A 217 39.68 -20.63 -9.25
CA ASP A 217 40.50 -19.44 -8.99
C ASP A 217 40.12 -18.85 -7.61
N GLU A 218 41.00 -19.15 -6.65
CA GLU A 218 41.54 -18.28 -5.59
C GLU A 218 40.59 -17.33 -4.80
N ASP A 219 40.31 -17.77 -3.58
CA ASP A 219 40.54 -17.07 -2.31
C ASP A 219 40.43 -15.53 -2.31
N ASP A 220 39.24 -15.03 -1.97
CA ASP A 220 39.07 -13.72 -1.30
C ASP A 220 37.85 -13.79 -0.38
N SER A 221 38.06 -14.40 0.79
CA SER A 221 37.10 -14.46 1.89
C SER A 221 36.94 -13.08 2.55
N LEU A 222 36.22 -12.17 1.88
CA LEU A 222 35.66 -10.97 2.51
C LEU A 222 34.35 -11.36 3.19
N VAL A 223 34.46 -11.73 4.47
CA VAL A 223 33.35 -11.82 5.41
C VAL A 223 32.71 -10.42 5.52
N TRP A 224 31.67 -10.17 4.72
CA TRP A 224 30.82 -9.00 4.89
C TRP A 224 29.80 -9.29 5.99
N GLU A 225 30.22 -9.13 7.24
CA GLU A 225 29.31 -9.01 8.37
C GLU A 225 28.53 -7.69 8.22
N CYS A 226 27.41 -7.75 7.50
CA CYS A 226 26.38 -6.72 7.57
C CYS A 226 25.66 -6.90 8.93
N THR A 227 26.27 -6.44 10.02
CA THR A 227 25.59 -6.32 11.32
C THR A 227 24.60 -5.15 11.28
N ALA A 228 23.54 -5.29 10.48
CA ALA A 228 22.24 -4.76 10.84
C ALA A 228 21.57 -5.87 11.65
N ASN A 229 21.22 -5.57 12.88
CA ASN A 229 20.60 -6.49 13.83
C ASN A 229 19.45 -7.26 13.14
N ALA A 230 19.62 -8.55 12.87
CA ALA A 230 18.64 -9.38 12.14
C ALA A 230 17.27 -9.47 12.85
N ASN A 231 17.16 -8.89 14.06
CA ASN A 231 15.97 -8.87 14.89
C ASN A 231 15.15 -7.58 14.78
N ASP A 232 15.57 -6.57 14.01
CA ASP A 232 14.77 -5.37 13.79
C ASP A 232 14.58 -5.08 12.29
N PRO A 233 13.51 -5.59 11.65
CA PRO A 233 13.21 -5.31 10.25
C PRO A 233 12.90 -3.83 9.99
N TYR A 234 12.80 -2.99 11.04
CA TYR A 234 12.54 -1.55 10.96
C TYR A 234 13.79 -0.69 11.17
N ALA A 235 14.97 -1.25 11.44
CA ALA A 235 16.19 -0.46 11.63
C ALA A 235 16.60 0.34 10.36
N LEU A 236 16.32 -0.22 9.17
CA LEU A 236 16.45 0.50 7.89
C LEU A 236 15.39 1.59 7.72
N LEU A 237 14.22 1.42 8.35
CA LEU A 237 13.14 2.39 8.37
C LEU A 237 13.48 3.58 9.29
N ASN A 238 14.14 3.36 10.42
CA ASN A 238 14.53 4.44 11.34
C ASN A 238 15.60 5.37 10.73
N ARG A 239 16.58 4.84 9.97
CA ARG A 239 17.52 5.68 9.18
C ARG A 239 16.85 6.43 8.04
N PHE A 240 15.66 5.99 7.64
CA PHE A 240 14.84 6.59 6.62
C PHE A 240 13.96 7.72 7.19
N GLU A 241 13.57 7.65 8.48
CA GLU A 241 12.90 8.73 9.23
C GLU A 241 13.69 10.04 9.23
N GLU A 242 15.02 9.97 9.12
CA GLU A 242 15.90 11.14 9.13
C GLU A 242 16.03 11.84 7.76
N ARG A 243 15.58 11.22 6.66
CA ARG A 243 15.87 11.70 5.29
C ARG A 243 14.67 12.12 4.45
N THR A 244 13.43 11.77 4.83
CA THR A 244 12.24 12.05 4.00
C THR A 244 11.08 12.59 4.81
N ASP A 245 10.37 13.58 4.27
CA ASP A 245 9.14 14.19 4.81
C ASP A 245 7.88 13.31 4.60
N VAL A 246 8.07 12.01 4.32
CA VAL A 246 6.97 11.08 4.03
C VAL A 246 6.41 10.54 5.34
N ASP A 247 5.12 10.81 5.55
CA ASP A 247 4.31 10.37 6.70
C ASP A 247 4.53 8.88 7.05
N GLN A 248 5.27 8.63 8.14
CA GLN A 248 5.72 7.32 8.59
C GLN A 248 4.57 6.31 8.72
N GLU A 249 3.38 6.79 9.10
CA GLU A 249 2.22 5.94 9.26
C GLU A 249 1.79 5.31 7.94
N LYS A 250 1.95 6.01 6.81
CA LYS A 250 1.58 5.49 5.48
C LYS A 250 2.54 4.37 5.08
N ILE A 251 3.84 4.58 5.24
CA ILE A 251 4.84 3.56 4.90
C ILE A 251 4.69 2.35 5.84
N LYS A 252 4.65 2.55 7.16
CA LYS A 252 4.45 1.47 8.15
C LYS A 252 3.16 0.70 7.84
N LEU A 253 2.01 1.37 7.66
CA LEU A 253 0.74 0.73 7.35
C LEU A 253 0.80 -0.14 6.09
N TYR A 254 1.47 0.32 5.03
CA TYR A 254 1.59 -0.46 3.80
C TYR A 254 2.56 -1.64 3.91
N TYR A 255 3.68 -1.51 4.63
CA TYR A 255 4.56 -2.64 4.94
C TYR A 255 3.83 -3.73 5.72
N THR A 256 3.07 -3.37 6.75
CA THR A 256 2.29 -4.33 7.55
C THR A 256 1.15 -4.97 6.74
N LEU A 257 0.65 -4.31 5.69
CA LEU A 257 -0.43 -4.83 4.84
C LEU A 257 0.05 -5.63 3.61
N ALA A 258 1.29 -5.44 3.16
CA ALA A 258 1.78 -6.02 1.91
C ALA A 258 2.29 -7.47 2.02
N ASP A 259 2.66 -7.94 3.21
CA ASP A 259 3.39 -9.22 3.35
C ASP A 259 2.68 -10.35 4.12
N LEU A 260 1.44 -10.16 4.58
CA LEU A 260 0.85 -11.08 5.56
C LEU A 260 -0.17 -12.11 5.03
N ASN A 261 -0.56 -12.09 3.74
CA ASN A 261 -1.54 -13.07 3.26
C ASN A 261 -1.38 -13.44 1.77
N PRO A 262 -1.01 -14.70 1.44
CA PRO A 262 -0.91 -15.21 0.07
C PRO A 262 -2.16 -14.99 -0.80
N GLY A 263 -3.35 -14.92 -0.19
CA GLY A 263 -4.61 -14.62 -0.88
C GLY A 263 -4.74 -13.18 -1.40
N HIS A 264 -3.78 -12.31 -1.05
CA HIS A 264 -3.74 -10.90 -1.46
C HIS A 264 -2.84 -10.67 -2.68
N TYR A 265 -2.25 -11.71 -3.24
CA TYR A 265 -1.45 -11.63 -4.46
C TYR A 265 -2.24 -12.14 -5.67
N MET A 266 -1.97 -11.56 -6.83
CA MET A 266 -2.39 -12.11 -8.11
C MET A 266 -1.43 -13.23 -8.48
N LYS A 267 -1.94 -14.40 -8.86
CA LYS A 267 -1.09 -15.43 -9.47
C LYS A 267 -0.66 -14.96 -10.87
N MET A 268 0.63 -14.74 -11.04
CA MET A 268 1.23 -14.22 -12.27
C MET A 268 2.10 -15.29 -12.89
N ARG A 269 2.05 -15.43 -14.21
CA ARG A 269 3.02 -16.28 -14.94
C ARG A 269 4.41 -15.63 -14.93
N PRO A 270 5.51 -16.41 -15.02
CA PRO A 270 6.88 -15.88 -15.04
C PRO A 270 7.12 -14.77 -16.06
N GLU A 271 6.50 -14.82 -17.24
CA GLU A 271 6.66 -13.81 -18.30
C GLU A 271 6.11 -12.45 -17.86
N HIS A 272 5.04 -12.46 -17.06
CA HIS A 272 4.49 -11.22 -16.52
C HIS A 272 5.37 -10.65 -15.41
N LEU A 273 6.04 -11.49 -14.60
CA LEU A 273 7.02 -11.05 -13.61
C LEU A 273 8.23 -10.38 -14.28
N GLN A 274 8.72 -10.98 -15.36
CA GLN A 274 9.76 -10.39 -16.21
C GLN A 274 9.32 -9.04 -16.77
N LYS A 275 8.10 -8.96 -17.31
CA LYS A 275 7.54 -7.70 -17.82
C LYS A 275 7.47 -6.61 -16.75
N TRP A 276 7.00 -6.91 -15.54
CA TRP A 276 6.94 -5.93 -14.45
C TRP A 276 8.32 -5.52 -13.95
N THR A 277 9.26 -6.44 -13.87
CA THR A 277 10.66 -6.13 -13.52
C THR A 277 11.27 -5.16 -14.53
N ASN A 278 11.02 -5.37 -15.81
CA ASN A 278 11.41 -4.46 -16.89
C ASN A 278 10.78 -3.07 -16.77
N GLU A 279 9.48 -3.02 -16.48
CA GLU A 279 8.75 -1.78 -16.28
C GLU A 279 9.29 -1.01 -15.06
N LEU A 280 9.60 -1.69 -13.95
CA LEU A 280 10.20 -1.12 -12.74
C LEU A 280 11.57 -0.47 -13.04
N LEU A 281 12.47 -1.19 -13.70
CA LEU A 281 13.78 -0.65 -14.09
C LEU A 281 13.66 0.56 -15.02
N ARG A 282 12.78 0.48 -16.03
CA ARG A 282 12.54 1.58 -16.96
C ARG A 282 11.97 2.81 -16.25
N ALA A 283 11.00 2.62 -15.37
CA ALA A 283 10.39 3.69 -14.61
C ALA A 283 11.41 4.34 -13.66
N ARG A 284 12.23 3.54 -12.97
CA ARG A 284 13.31 4.05 -12.10
C ARG A 284 14.33 4.89 -12.87
N LYS A 285 14.72 4.49 -14.10
CA LYS A 285 15.58 5.32 -14.97
C LYS A 285 14.99 6.72 -15.17
N LYS A 286 13.68 6.81 -15.40
CA LYS A 286 12.99 8.09 -15.60
C LYS A 286 12.93 8.90 -14.32
N VAL A 287 12.67 8.26 -13.17
CA VAL A 287 12.74 8.89 -11.85
C VAL A 287 14.12 9.53 -11.63
N LEU A 288 15.20 8.76 -11.78
CA LEU A 288 16.57 9.29 -11.65
C LEU A 288 16.89 10.38 -12.67
N GLY A 289 16.37 10.26 -13.91
CA GLY A 289 16.52 11.29 -14.93
C GLY A 289 15.86 12.61 -14.53
N TYR A 290 14.65 12.57 -13.96
CA TYR A 290 13.96 13.77 -13.49
C TYR A 290 14.61 14.38 -12.26
N MET A 291 15.13 13.55 -11.34
CA MET A 291 15.90 14.03 -10.19
C MET A 291 17.14 14.81 -10.63
N LYS A 292 17.85 14.34 -11.67
CA LYS A 292 19.00 15.07 -12.23
C LYS A 292 18.61 16.38 -12.90
N GLN A 293 17.40 16.47 -13.46
CA GLN A 293 16.92 17.66 -14.17
C GLN A 293 16.37 18.74 -13.24
N SER A 294 15.92 18.41 -12.02
CA SER A 294 15.31 19.39 -11.11
C SER A 294 16.30 20.29 -10.37
N GLY A 295 17.61 20.05 -10.49
CA GLY A 295 18.61 20.70 -9.65
C GLY A 295 18.55 20.26 -8.19
N GLU A 296 19.21 21.01 -7.29
CA GLU A 296 19.38 20.67 -5.86
C GLU A 296 18.11 20.80 -5.00
N HIS A 297 16.99 21.27 -5.57
CA HIS A 297 15.86 21.76 -4.78
C HIS A 297 14.90 20.67 -4.27
N ASN A 298 15.05 19.40 -4.67
CA ASN A 298 14.18 18.34 -4.18
C ASN A 298 14.89 16.98 -4.15
N ALA A 299 15.32 16.56 -2.97
CA ALA A 299 16.02 15.29 -2.76
C ALA A 299 15.05 14.09 -2.68
N ASP A 300 13.74 14.31 -2.52
CA ASP A 300 12.81 13.22 -2.30
C ASP A 300 12.38 12.57 -3.62
N ILE A 301 12.78 11.30 -3.77
CA ILE A 301 12.46 10.45 -4.92
C ILE A 301 10.95 10.32 -5.17
N TYR A 302 10.10 10.43 -4.13
CA TYR A 302 8.64 10.34 -4.25
C TYR A 302 8.07 11.41 -5.18
N ASN A 303 8.61 12.62 -5.14
CA ASN A 303 8.15 13.74 -5.96
C ASN A 303 8.32 13.48 -7.46
N PHE A 304 9.28 12.62 -7.83
CA PHE A 304 9.59 12.26 -9.21
C PHE A 304 8.90 10.98 -9.68
N VAL A 305 8.48 10.10 -8.77
CA VAL A 305 7.74 8.86 -9.09
C VAL A 305 6.46 9.16 -9.87
N ARG A 306 5.65 10.11 -9.36
CA ARG A 306 4.40 10.50 -10.02
C ARG A 306 4.65 11.09 -11.41
N ILE A 307 5.67 11.94 -11.56
CA ILE A 307 6.06 12.53 -12.85
C ILE A 307 6.49 11.43 -13.83
N ALA A 308 7.31 10.46 -13.37
CA ALA A 308 7.77 9.34 -14.17
C ALA A 308 6.63 8.47 -14.67
N LEU A 309 5.64 8.18 -13.81
CA LEU A 309 4.47 7.40 -14.18
C LEU A 309 3.53 8.14 -15.14
N GLN A 310 3.36 9.46 -14.97
CA GLN A 310 2.51 10.26 -15.85
C GLN A 310 3.09 10.37 -17.27
N ARG A 311 4.40 10.62 -17.38
CA ARG A 311 5.09 10.86 -18.65
C ARG A 311 5.47 9.59 -19.41
N THR A 312 5.50 8.44 -18.74
CA THR A 312 5.88 7.17 -19.37
C THR A 312 4.63 6.32 -19.60
N CYS A 313 4.15 6.27 -20.85
CA CYS A 313 2.92 5.58 -21.23
C CYS A 313 2.86 4.10 -20.81
N ASN A 314 4.01 3.42 -20.80
CA ASN A 314 4.09 1.97 -20.58
C ASN A 314 4.17 1.52 -19.11
N VAL A 315 4.30 2.44 -18.14
CA VAL A 315 4.54 2.09 -16.72
C VAL A 315 3.41 2.54 -15.79
N LYS A 316 2.35 3.16 -16.32
CA LYS A 316 1.13 3.56 -15.57
C LYS A 316 0.52 2.42 -14.76
N ASN A 317 0.83 1.18 -15.16
CA ASN A 317 0.35 -0.04 -14.55
C ASN A 317 1.05 -0.41 -13.22
N LEU A 318 2.22 0.14 -12.90
CA LEU A 318 2.97 -0.26 -11.70
C LEU A 318 2.36 0.28 -10.39
N GLY A 319 1.73 1.46 -10.46
CA GLY A 319 1.34 2.24 -9.28
C GLY A 319 2.51 3.04 -8.70
N GLU A 320 2.18 4.17 -8.05
CA GLU A 320 3.18 5.07 -7.42
C GLU A 320 3.96 4.34 -6.32
N PHE A 321 3.26 3.65 -5.43
CA PHE A 321 3.86 3.01 -4.27
C PHE A 321 4.87 1.89 -4.62
N PRO A 322 4.54 0.88 -5.46
CA PRO A 322 5.50 -0.18 -5.76
C PRO A 322 6.75 0.34 -6.49
N LEU A 323 6.60 1.38 -7.32
CA LEU A 323 7.74 2.01 -7.98
C LEU A 323 8.63 2.76 -6.98
N TYR A 324 8.03 3.54 -6.08
CA TYR A 324 8.76 4.20 -5.01
C TYR A 324 9.53 3.19 -4.16
N TYR A 325 8.86 2.13 -3.74
CA TYR A 325 9.46 1.05 -2.94
C TYR A 325 10.62 0.34 -3.66
N PHE A 326 10.46 0.08 -4.96
CA PHE A 326 11.54 -0.45 -5.80
C PHE A 326 12.75 0.49 -5.85
N CYS A 327 12.52 1.80 -5.98
CA CYS A 327 13.61 2.78 -6.00
C CYS A 327 14.39 2.79 -4.67
N MET A 328 13.66 2.75 -3.55
CA MET A 328 14.25 2.66 -2.21
C MET A 328 15.12 1.41 -2.04
N LYS A 329 14.61 0.24 -2.44
CA LYS A 329 15.39 -1.01 -2.36
C LYS A 329 16.62 -0.99 -3.26
N ALA A 330 16.51 -0.40 -4.44
CA ALA A 330 17.64 -0.22 -5.34
C ALA A 330 18.73 0.70 -4.75
N GLU A 331 18.36 1.78 -4.06
CA GLU A 331 19.32 2.68 -3.39
C GLU A 331 20.05 2.00 -2.23
N SER A 332 19.40 1.05 -1.54
CA SER A 332 20.05 0.27 -0.47
C SER A 332 21.09 -0.74 -0.96
N VAL A 333 21.17 -1.00 -2.26
CA VAL A 333 22.10 -1.99 -2.83
C VAL A 333 23.31 -1.28 -3.46
N PRO A 334 24.53 -1.50 -2.93
CA PRO A 334 25.75 -0.93 -3.50
C PRO A 334 25.92 -1.33 -4.96
N ASP A 335 26.35 -0.35 -5.75
CA ASP A 335 26.62 -0.46 -7.19
C ASP A 335 25.44 -0.96 -8.03
N PHE A 336 24.22 -0.97 -7.48
CA PHE A 336 23.03 -1.35 -8.25
C PHE A 336 22.92 -0.48 -9.50
N ASP A 337 23.09 0.83 -9.36
CA ASP A 337 23.08 1.74 -10.50
C ASP A 337 24.25 1.52 -11.45
N LYS A 338 25.47 1.30 -10.95
CA LYS A 338 26.65 1.12 -11.81
C LYS A 338 26.51 -0.09 -12.73
N LYS A 339 25.89 -1.17 -12.24
CA LYS A 339 25.58 -2.38 -13.02
C LYS A 339 24.28 -2.23 -13.81
N CYS A 340 23.31 -1.48 -13.29
CA CYS A 340 22.04 -1.32 -13.99
C CYS A 340 22.06 -0.27 -15.12
N LEU A 341 23.02 0.66 -15.14
CA LEU A 341 23.13 1.78 -16.09
C LEU A 341 23.68 1.44 -17.50
N PRO A 342 24.70 0.56 -17.67
CA PRO A 342 25.33 0.33 -18.97
C PRO A 342 24.42 -0.30 -20.03
N ALA A 343 23.47 -1.15 -19.63
CA ALA A 343 22.51 -1.79 -20.53
C ALA A 343 21.26 -0.92 -20.83
N MET A 344 21.25 0.34 -20.40
CA MET A 344 20.10 1.22 -20.58
C MET A 344 20.18 2.01 -21.89
N ASP A 345 19.74 1.38 -22.98
CA ASP A 345 19.40 1.95 -24.31
C ASP A 345 20.09 3.28 -24.68
N ALA A 346 21.02 3.23 -25.64
CA ALA A 346 21.64 4.42 -26.22
C ALA A 346 20.60 5.40 -26.80
N ASN A 347 19.45 4.89 -27.26
CA ASN A 347 18.31 5.66 -27.76
C ASN A 347 17.55 6.44 -26.67
N LEU A 348 17.93 6.28 -25.41
CA LEU A 348 17.45 7.06 -24.27
C LEU A 348 18.50 8.04 -23.72
N LYS A 349 19.69 8.13 -24.34
CA LYS A 349 20.50 9.35 -24.29
C LYS A 349 19.70 10.35 -25.12
N GLY A 350 18.83 11.11 -24.46
CA GLY A 350 18.26 12.28 -25.10
C GLY A 350 19.42 13.06 -25.69
N ASP A 351 19.32 13.39 -26.97
CA ASP A 351 20.32 14.20 -27.64
C ASP A 351 20.24 15.61 -27.04
N THR A 352 20.88 15.79 -25.89
CA THR A 352 21.10 17.08 -25.25
C THR A 352 22.24 17.84 -25.92
N THR A 353 22.69 17.41 -27.11
CA THR A 353 23.52 18.25 -27.98
C THR A 353 22.71 19.24 -28.81
N LEU A 354 21.40 19.39 -28.57
CA LEU A 354 20.75 20.69 -28.74
C LEU A 354 21.30 21.67 -27.69
N VAL A 355 22.54 22.08 -27.94
CA VAL A 355 23.17 23.27 -27.39
C VAL A 355 22.30 24.43 -27.84
N PHE A 356 21.45 24.91 -26.94
CA PHE A 356 20.92 26.27 -27.06
C PHE A 356 22.09 27.22 -26.86
N GLY A 357 22.70 27.63 -27.97
CA GLY A 357 23.72 28.67 -27.99
C GLY A 357 25.04 28.22 -28.60
N LYS A 358 25.13 28.37 -29.92
CA LYS A 358 26.08 29.30 -30.52
C LYS A 358 25.70 29.52 -31.98
N ASP A 359 25.65 30.80 -32.32
CA ASP A 359 25.46 31.30 -33.66
C ASP A 359 26.55 30.71 -34.56
N ASP A 360 26.20 29.72 -35.38
CA ASP A 360 26.97 29.38 -36.57
C ASP A 360 25.99 29.08 -37.72
N GLU A 361 26.25 29.78 -38.81
CA GLU A 361 25.44 29.91 -40.01
C GLU A 361 25.08 28.56 -40.62
N VAL A 362 23.79 28.22 -40.63
CA VAL A 362 23.25 27.19 -41.51
C VAL A 362 22.29 27.84 -42.49
N SER A 363 22.64 27.68 -43.77
CA SER A 363 21.94 28.10 -44.96
C SER A 363 20.46 27.73 -44.96
N VAL A 364 19.63 28.78 -44.98
CA VAL A 364 18.43 28.96 -45.80
C VAL A 364 17.84 27.69 -46.42
N ILE A 365 16.82 27.13 -45.77
CA ILE A 365 15.65 26.58 -46.46
C ILE A 365 14.44 27.35 -45.94
N THR A 366 14.02 28.33 -46.73
CA THR A 366 12.83 29.16 -46.52
C THR A 366 11.56 28.32 -46.63
N GLY A 367 11.00 27.91 -45.48
CA GLY A 367 9.61 27.56 -45.32
C GLY A 367 8.91 28.66 -44.53
N GLY A 368 8.39 29.66 -45.22
CA GLY A 368 7.70 30.80 -44.63
C GLY A 368 6.46 30.37 -43.85
N HIS A 369 6.56 30.41 -42.53
CA HIS A 369 5.39 30.49 -41.67
C HIS A 369 5.55 31.74 -40.80
N ASP A 370 4.94 32.83 -41.26
CA ASP A 370 4.69 34.02 -40.46
C ASP A 370 3.81 33.60 -39.27
N THR A 371 4.45 33.22 -38.16
CA THR A 371 3.80 33.26 -36.85
C THR A 371 3.61 34.73 -36.52
N SER A 372 2.40 35.24 -36.76
CA SER A 372 2.05 36.62 -36.44
C SER A 372 2.43 36.94 -34.99
N LEU A 373 3.08 38.09 -34.79
CA LEU A 373 3.39 38.66 -33.47
C LEU A 373 2.20 38.58 -32.50
N SER A 374 0.96 38.67 -33.02
CA SER A 374 -0.25 38.54 -32.20
C SER A 374 -0.41 37.17 -31.53
N LYS A 375 0.06 36.06 -32.13
CA LYS A 375 0.01 34.73 -31.49
C LYS A 375 1.04 34.60 -30.37
N GLN A 376 2.14 35.32 -30.47
CA GLN A 376 3.15 35.40 -29.41
C GLN A 376 2.64 36.25 -28.25
N GLU A 377 2.00 37.39 -28.53
CA GLU A 377 1.34 38.22 -27.51
C GLU A 377 0.21 37.46 -26.78
N ASP A 378 -0.66 36.75 -27.51
CA ASP A 378 -1.70 35.91 -26.91
C ASP A 378 -1.12 34.81 -26.01
N SER A 379 0.03 34.25 -26.39
CA SER A 379 0.71 33.23 -25.58
C SER A 379 1.33 33.83 -24.32
N MET A 380 1.92 35.03 -24.40
CA MET A 380 2.44 35.75 -23.23
C MET A 380 1.31 36.16 -22.28
N GLN A 381 0.18 36.60 -22.80
CA GLN A 381 -0.97 36.99 -21.98
C GLN A 381 -1.59 35.78 -21.26
N LYS A 382 -1.66 34.62 -21.92
CA LYS A 382 -2.06 33.34 -21.27
C LYS A 382 -1.07 32.90 -20.19
N MET A 383 0.23 33.12 -20.38
CA MET A 383 1.23 32.84 -19.35
C MET A 383 1.09 33.78 -18.16
N ALA A 384 0.85 35.07 -18.39
CA ALA A 384 0.62 36.05 -17.32
C ALA A 384 -0.62 35.67 -16.47
N SER A 385 -1.75 35.35 -17.11
CA SER A 385 -2.96 34.88 -16.39
C SER A 385 -2.72 33.57 -15.64
N SER A 386 -1.91 32.66 -16.19
CA SER A 386 -1.56 31.41 -15.51
C SER A 386 -0.69 31.65 -14.28
N LEU A 387 0.26 32.60 -14.33
CA LEU A 387 1.08 32.99 -13.19
C LEU A 387 0.26 33.62 -12.08
N GLU A 388 -0.72 34.46 -12.42
CA GLU A 388 -1.62 35.07 -11.43
C GLU A 388 -2.47 34.02 -10.70
N LEU A 389 -3.00 33.02 -11.43
CA LEU A 389 -3.72 31.89 -10.83
C LEU A 389 -2.81 31.05 -9.93
N ILE A 390 -1.55 30.84 -10.31
CA ILE A 390 -0.57 30.14 -9.47
C ILE A 390 -0.33 30.95 -8.19
N GLN A 391 -0.10 32.26 -8.29
CA GLN A 391 0.14 33.12 -7.13
C GLN A 391 -1.07 33.15 -6.18
N GLN A 392 -2.30 33.20 -6.69
CA GLN A 392 -3.51 33.06 -5.89
C GLN A 392 -3.59 31.70 -5.19
N SER A 393 -3.28 30.61 -5.91
CA SER A 393 -3.30 29.26 -5.34
C SER A 393 -2.27 29.04 -4.22
N VAL A 394 -1.09 29.67 -4.33
CA VAL A 394 -0.05 29.64 -3.31
C VAL A 394 -0.51 30.40 -2.06
N SER A 395 -1.10 31.59 -2.22
CA SER A 395 -1.64 32.37 -1.09
C SER A 395 -2.77 31.64 -0.35
N ILE A 396 -3.66 30.95 -1.08
CA ILE A 396 -4.73 30.15 -0.46
C ILE A 396 -4.13 28.97 0.30
N SER A 397 -3.14 28.30 -0.28
CA SER A 397 -2.49 27.13 0.33
C SER A 397 -1.71 27.51 1.60
N SER A 398 -1.04 28.67 1.63
CA SER A 398 -0.31 29.13 2.82
C SER A 398 -1.25 29.48 3.97
N VAL A 399 -2.41 30.09 3.68
CA VAL A 399 -3.43 30.39 4.71
C VAL A 399 -4.03 29.09 5.26
N ALA A 400 -4.33 28.11 4.39
CA ALA A 400 -4.84 26.81 4.81
C ALA A 400 -3.83 26.03 5.68
N ALA A 401 -2.54 26.08 5.34
CA ALA A 401 -1.48 25.45 6.13
C ALA A 401 -1.33 26.10 7.52
N ALA A 402 -1.38 27.44 7.59
CA ALA A 402 -1.35 28.16 8.86
C ALA A 402 -2.56 27.82 9.75
N ALA A 403 -3.76 27.75 9.16
CA ALA A 403 -4.98 27.36 9.88
C ALA A 403 -4.92 25.91 10.39
N ALA A 404 -4.38 24.97 9.60
CA ALA A 404 -4.20 23.58 10.02
C ALA A 404 -3.21 23.46 11.19
N SER A 405 -2.07 24.17 11.12
CA SER A 405 -1.08 24.20 12.19
C SER A 405 -1.64 24.78 13.49
N GLN A 406 -2.43 25.87 13.41
CA GLN A 406 -3.14 26.42 14.57
C GLN A 406 -4.15 25.44 15.16
N GLN A 407 -4.86 24.68 14.31
CA GLN A 407 -5.82 23.68 14.77
C GLN A 407 -5.13 22.51 15.49
N GLU A 408 -4.00 22.02 14.99
CA GLU A 408 -3.21 20.99 15.67
C GLU A 408 -2.70 21.47 17.04
N LEU A 409 -2.22 22.71 17.11
CA LEU A 409 -1.80 23.33 18.38
C LEU A 409 -2.97 23.39 19.39
N ARG A 410 -4.18 23.78 18.95
CA ARG A 410 -5.38 23.77 19.80
C ARG A 410 -5.71 22.38 20.32
N VAL A 411 -5.69 21.36 19.46
CA VAL A 411 -5.97 19.98 19.86
C VAL A 411 -4.95 19.48 20.88
N SER A 412 -3.67 19.82 20.68
CA SER A 412 -2.60 19.48 21.62
C SER A 412 -2.81 20.13 22.99
N ARG A 413 -3.15 21.43 23.01
CA ARG A 413 -3.47 22.18 24.22
C ARG A 413 -4.70 21.64 24.96
N MET A 414 -5.75 21.23 24.25
CA MET A 414 -6.92 20.61 24.88
C MET A 414 -6.58 19.30 25.58
N LYS A 415 -5.76 18.44 24.97
CA LYS A 415 -5.30 17.19 25.60
C LYS A 415 -4.45 17.45 26.84
N GLU A 416 -3.61 18.48 26.78
CA GLU A 416 -2.79 18.91 27.91
C GLU A 416 -3.67 19.40 29.09
N ALA A 417 -4.69 20.21 28.81
CA ALA A 417 -5.68 20.66 29.80
C ALA A 417 -6.42 19.48 30.45
N GLU A 418 -6.93 18.55 29.64
CA GLU A 418 -7.64 17.36 30.14
C GLU A 418 -6.76 16.50 31.06
N MET A 419 -5.48 16.35 30.72
CA MET A 419 -4.53 15.62 31.57
C MET A 419 -4.31 16.32 32.92
N LEU A 420 -4.22 17.66 32.93
CA LEU A 420 -4.07 18.45 34.15
C LEU A 420 -5.32 18.39 35.03
N GLU A 421 -6.52 18.47 34.44
CA GLU A 421 -7.79 18.33 35.16
C GLU A 421 -7.89 16.96 35.84
N ARG A 422 -7.59 15.88 35.12
CA ARG A 422 -7.57 14.52 35.70
C ARG A 422 -6.61 14.42 36.88
N ARG A 423 -5.40 15.00 36.77
CA ARG A 423 -4.42 15.00 37.86
C ARG A 423 -4.85 15.86 39.06
N LEU A 424 -5.55 16.97 38.82
CA LEU A 424 -6.08 17.83 39.88
C LEU A 424 -7.29 17.21 40.58
N GLY A 425 -8.07 16.38 39.88
CA GLY A 425 -9.24 15.68 40.40
C GLY A 425 -8.95 14.36 41.14
N GLN A 426 -7.80 13.72 40.88
CA GLN A 426 -7.38 12.51 41.61
C GLN A 426 -6.96 12.84 43.06
N SER A 427 -7.92 12.90 43.97
CA SER A 427 -7.70 13.17 45.41
C SER A 427 -7.49 11.92 46.27
N GLU A 428 -7.82 10.72 45.76
CA GLU A 428 -8.04 9.55 46.63
C GLU A 428 -6.81 8.70 46.98
N GLY A 429 -5.63 8.97 46.41
CA GLY A 429 -4.43 8.15 46.66
C GLY A 429 -3.27 8.87 47.35
N PHE A 430 -2.97 10.08 46.88
CA PHE A 430 -1.83 10.88 47.35
C PHE A 430 -2.13 12.36 47.13
N PRO A 431 -2.51 13.13 48.16
CA PRO A 431 -2.83 14.54 47.98
C PRO A 431 -1.59 15.30 47.50
N LEU A 432 -1.74 15.99 46.37
CA LEU A 432 -0.71 16.91 45.87
C LEU A 432 -0.39 17.97 46.94
N ARG A 433 0.90 18.27 47.12
CA ARG A 433 1.32 19.37 48.00
C ARG A 433 0.64 20.68 47.55
N PRO A 434 0.17 21.55 48.46
CA PRO A 434 -0.58 22.76 48.12
C PRO A 434 0.10 23.62 47.05
N ASN A 435 1.43 23.79 47.14
CA ASN A 435 2.20 24.58 46.19
C ASN A 435 2.24 23.98 44.78
N VAL A 436 2.23 22.65 44.65
CA VAL A 436 2.19 21.96 43.36
C VAL A 436 0.81 22.09 42.74
N ARG A 437 -0.24 21.91 43.55
CA ARG A 437 -1.63 22.10 43.12
C ARG A 437 -1.87 23.52 42.60
N ALA A 438 -1.41 24.53 43.33
CA ALA A 438 -1.53 25.94 42.92
C ALA A 438 -0.83 26.23 41.58
N ARG A 439 0.38 25.67 41.36
CA ARG A 439 1.10 25.82 40.08
C ARG A 439 0.39 25.13 38.92
N MET A 440 -0.13 23.92 39.14
CA MET A 440 -0.90 23.19 38.12
C MET A 440 -2.19 23.92 37.76
N GLN A 441 -2.89 24.48 38.76
CA GLN A 441 -4.10 25.27 38.52
C GLN A 441 -3.79 26.56 37.73
N ALA A 442 -2.71 27.27 38.09
CA ALA A 442 -2.29 28.47 37.36
C ALA A 442 -1.92 28.15 35.91
N TYR A 443 -1.26 27.01 35.66
CA TYR A 443 -0.92 26.56 34.31
C TYR A 443 -2.15 26.15 33.50
N LEU A 444 -3.10 25.46 34.12
CA LEU A 444 -4.38 25.11 33.50
C LEU A 444 -5.17 26.37 33.09
N ASN A 445 -5.24 27.38 33.96
CA ASN A 445 -5.88 28.65 33.63
C ASN A 445 -5.20 29.33 32.43
N LYS A 446 -3.86 29.29 32.36
CA LYS A 446 -3.12 29.83 31.21
C LYS A 446 -3.48 29.11 29.90
N ILE A 447 -3.63 27.79 29.91
CA ILE A 447 -4.06 27.03 28.72
C ILE A 447 -5.48 27.44 28.32
N TYR A 448 -6.39 27.65 29.28
CA TYR A 448 -7.73 28.13 28.98
C TYR A 448 -7.74 29.56 28.40
N ASP A 449 -6.90 30.45 28.91
CA ASP A 449 -6.75 31.79 28.33
C ASP A 449 -6.18 31.73 26.91
N GLU A 450 -5.24 30.81 26.61
CA GLU A 450 -4.73 30.58 25.25
C GLU A 450 -5.82 30.02 24.30
N LEU A 451 -6.72 29.17 24.81
CA LEU A 451 -7.77 28.51 24.01
C LEU A 451 -9.02 29.38 23.80
N TYR A 452 -9.40 30.18 24.80
CA TYR A 452 -10.69 30.88 24.90
C TYR A 452 -10.56 32.39 25.18
N GLY A 453 -9.33 32.91 25.29
CA GLY A 453 -9.10 34.33 25.57
C GLY A 453 -9.63 35.27 24.48
N PRO A 454 -9.90 36.54 24.84
CA PRO A 454 -10.56 37.51 23.96
C PRO A 454 -9.76 37.89 22.71
N ALA A 455 -8.47 37.53 22.63
CA ALA A 455 -7.58 37.84 21.53
C ALA A 455 -7.83 37.04 20.23
N GLN A 456 -8.88 36.22 20.17
CA GLN A 456 -9.24 35.44 18.97
C GLN A 456 -10.61 35.80 18.37
N ALA A 457 -11.20 36.92 18.79
CA ALA A 457 -12.47 37.43 18.27
C ALA A 457 -12.31 38.55 17.21
N GLU A 458 -11.08 38.92 16.86
CA GLU A 458 -10.71 39.77 15.71
C GLU A 458 -10.16 38.90 14.59
#